data_AF-A0A350II16-F1
#
_entry.id   AF-A0A350II16-F1
#
_cell.length_a   1.000
_cell.length_b   1.000
_cell.length_c   1.000
_cell.angle_alpha   90.00
_cell.angle_beta   90.00
_cell.angle_gamma   90.00
#
_symmetry.space_group_name_H-M   'P 1'
#
loop_
_entity.id
_entity.type
_entity.pdbx_description
1 polymer ?
#
loop_
_entity_poly.entity_id
_entity_poly.type
_entity_poly.pdbx_seq_one_letter_code
_entity_poly.pdbx_strand_id
1 'polypeptide(L)'
;MAENNDNIQIRLTSVNEVSFMMSPGKVGDNVKPDAIQIGFSTQIQPDVDNDIFNMIFGTRYELDGDVVLESIYKFEFEVKDLRQFIVNNNQNITVKHIMPHLLNVAVGTMRGILVVKTAGTNFSKYPLPMIDVNQLNSNLSTQK
;
A
#
# COMPACT_ATOMS: atom_id res chain seq x y z
N MET A 1 -1.71 -3.76 35.85
CA MET A 1 -0.64 -2.90 35.31
C MET A 1 -1.21 -2.29 34.05
N ALA A 2 -1.52 -1.00 34.07
CA ALA A 2 -2.03 -0.33 32.88
C ALA A 2 -0.88 -0.26 31.88
N GLU A 3 -1.09 -0.80 30.68
CA GLU A 3 -0.17 -0.57 29.56
C GLU A 3 -0.04 0.94 29.37
N ASN A 4 1.20 1.44 29.36
CA ASN A 4 1.46 2.82 28.93
C ASN A 4 0.90 2.95 27.53
N ASN A 5 -0.19 3.71 27.42
CA ASN A 5 -0.81 4.03 26.14
C ASN A 5 0.08 5.10 25.49
N ASP A 6 1.25 4.69 25.00
CA ASP A 6 2.13 5.53 24.20
C ASP A 6 1.35 5.90 22.95
N ASN A 7 0.72 7.07 22.99
CA ASN A 7 -0.26 7.49 22.01
C ASN A 7 0.47 7.69 20.67
N ILE A 8 0.36 6.72 19.76
CA ILE A 8 1.00 6.75 18.45
C ILE A 8 0.48 7.97 17.68
N GLN A 9 1.37 8.92 17.38
CA GLN A 9 1.04 10.11 16.59
C GLN A 9 1.65 9.96 15.20
N ILE A 10 0.77 9.74 14.22
CA ILE A 10 1.11 9.61 12.81
C ILE A 10 0.29 10.63 12.03
N ARG A 11 0.94 11.37 11.14
CA ARG A 11 0.29 12.28 10.19
C ARG A 11 0.68 11.89 8.78
N LEU A 12 -0.30 11.66 7.91
CA LEU A 12 -0.06 11.56 6.47
C LEU A 12 0.22 12.97 5.93
N THR A 13 1.42 13.22 5.41
CA THR A 13 1.84 14.53 4.91
C THR A 13 1.61 14.67 3.42
N SER A 14 1.84 13.61 2.65
CA SER A 14 1.60 13.63 1.20
C SER A 14 1.32 12.24 0.62
N VAL A 15 0.63 12.25 -0.52
CA VAL A 15 0.38 11.09 -1.36
C VAL A 15 0.66 11.52 -2.79
N ASN A 16 1.68 10.94 -3.42
CA ASN A 16 2.15 11.34 -4.74
C ASN A 16 2.13 10.14 -5.70
N GLU A 17 1.61 10.33 -6.91
CA GLU A 17 1.68 9.31 -7.95
C GLU A 17 3.14 9.11 -8.37
N VAL A 18 3.60 7.86 -8.34
CA VAL A 18 4.91 7.45 -8.87
C VAL A 18 4.75 6.93 -10.29
N SER A 19 3.76 6.06 -10.49
CA SER A 19 3.42 5.50 -11.78
C SER A 19 1.95 5.10 -11.80
N PHE A 20 1.30 5.33 -12.94
CA PHE A 20 0.00 4.75 -13.23
C PHE A 20 -0.01 4.26 -14.68
N MET A 21 -0.28 2.98 -14.84
CA MET A 21 -0.48 2.34 -16.13
C MET A 21 -1.82 1.62 -16.12
N MET A 22 -2.57 1.79 -17.19
CA MET A 22 -3.79 1.04 -17.45
C MET A 22 -3.80 0.70 -18.93
N SER A 23 -4.20 -0.52 -19.26
CA SER A 23 -4.37 -0.96 -20.64
C SER A 23 -5.87 -1.01 -20.98
N PRO A 24 -6.47 0.09 -21.47
CA PRO A 24 -7.88 0.11 -21.82
C PRO A 24 -8.17 -0.95 -22.90
N GLY A 25 -9.29 -1.66 -22.77
CA GLY A 25 -9.71 -2.67 -23.73
C GLY A 25 -9.12 -4.07 -23.52
N LYS A 26 -8.08 -4.26 -22.68
CA LYS A 26 -7.64 -5.60 -22.28
C LYS A 26 -8.65 -6.30 -21.35
N VAL A 27 -9.43 -5.52 -20.61
CA VAL A 27 -10.54 -6.04 -19.81
C VAL A 27 -11.85 -5.80 -20.56
N GLY A 28 -12.44 -6.89 -21.06
CA GLY A 28 -13.75 -6.87 -21.72
C GLY A 28 -14.92 -6.82 -20.74
N ASP A 29 -16.14 -6.65 -21.28
CA ASP A 29 -17.35 -6.51 -20.46
C ASP A 29 -17.72 -7.74 -19.63
N ASN A 30 -17.32 -8.92 -20.09
CA ASN A 30 -17.72 -10.22 -19.54
C ASN A 30 -16.62 -10.90 -18.70
N VAL A 31 -15.54 -10.19 -18.38
CA VAL A 31 -14.48 -10.74 -17.53
C VAL A 31 -15.05 -10.93 -16.12
N LYS A 32 -14.97 -12.16 -15.59
CA LYS A 32 -15.41 -12.43 -14.22
C LYS A 32 -14.44 -11.77 -13.23
N PRO A 33 -14.91 -11.21 -12.10
CA PRO A 33 -14.04 -10.64 -11.07
C PRO A 33 -12.90 -11.56 -10.63
N ASP A 34 -13.18 -12.85 -10.46
CA ASP A 34 -12.19 -13.84 -10.01
C ASP A 34 -11.10 -14.15 -11.04
N ALA A 35 -11.27 -13.74 -12.29
CA ALA A 35 -10.24 -13.88 -13.33
C ALA A 35 -9.11 -12.84 -13.17
N ILE A 36 -9.39 -11.72 -12.50
CA ILE A 36 -8.40 -10.68 -12.25
C ILE A 36 -7.67 -11.00 -10.94
N GLN A 37 -6.36 -11.23 -11.06
CA GLN A 37 -5.49 -11.38 -9.90
C GLN A 37 -5.00 -10.02 -9.45
N ILE A 38 -5.03 -9.78 -8.14
CA ILE A 38 -4.60 -8.50 -7.55
C ILE A 38 -3.39 -8.75 -6.67
N GLY A 39 -2.26 -8.15 -7.05
CA GLY A 39 -1.01 -8.15 -6.31
C GLY A 39 -0.75 -6.81 -5.61
N PHE A 40 0.04 -6.88 -4.55
CA PHE A 40 0.45 -5.72 -3.75
C PHE A 40 1.97 -5.70 -3.62
N SER A 41 2.55 -4.51 -3.62
CA SER A 41 3.96 -4.31 -3.31
C SER A 41 4.13 -3.17 -2.33
N THR A 42 5.17 -3.26 -1.51
CA THR A 42 5.56 -2.19 -0.60
C THR A 42 7.07 -2.04 -0.59
N GLN A 43 7.54 -0.81 -0.52
CA GLN A 43 8.93 -0.47 -0.21
C GLN A 43 8.92 0.61 0.86
N ILE A 44 9.74 0.45 1.89
CA ILE A 44 9.81 1.37 3.02
C ILE A 44 11.17 2.08 3.05
N GLN A 45 11.16 3.36 3.38
CA GLN A 45 12.34 4.21 3.49
C GLN A 45 12.15 5.17 4.68
N PRO A 46 12.40 4.71 5.92
CA PRO A 46 12.33 5.58 7.09
C PRO A 46 13.55 6.50 7.16
N ASP A 47 13.30 7.76 7.47
CA ASP A 47 14.26 8.78 7.86
C ASP A 47 14.03 9.09 9.35
N VAL A 48 14.77 8.36 10.20
CA VAL A 48 14.65 8.42 11.66
C VAL A 48 15.21 9.69 12.27
N ASP A 49 15.97 10.48 11.53
CA ASP A 49 16.55 11.73 12.03
C ASP A 49 15.58 12.89 11.85
N ASN A 50 14.67 12.79 10.87
CA ASN A 50 13.63 13.78 10.61
C ASN A 50 12.20 13.31 10.98
N ASP A 51 12.05 12.14 11.61
CA ASP A 51 10.76 11.53 11.95
C ASP A 51 9.83 11.33 10.72
N ILE A 52 10.42 11.08 9.56
CA ILE A 52 9.71 10.88 8.29
C ILE A 52 9.72 9.40 7.93
N PHE A 53 8.56 8.85 7.60
CA PHE A 53 8.40 7.51 7.06
C PHE A 53 7.89 7.57 5.63
N ASN A 54 8.72 7.20 4.67
CA ASN A 54 8.29 7.06 3.28
C ASN A 54 7.90 5.60 2.97
N MET A 55 6.77 5.43 2.30
CA MET A 55 6.28 4.15 1.80
C MET A 55 5.91 4.28 0.33
N ILE A 56 6.52 3.47 -0.53
CA ILE A 56 6.02 3.27 -1.90
C ILE A 56 5.11 2.05 -1.84
N PHE A 57 3.83 2.25 -2.16
CA PHE A 57 2.83 1.19 -2.17
C PHE A 57 2.28 1.02 -3.58
N GLY A 58 2.28 -0.22 -4.07
CA GLY A 58 1.85 -0.59 -5.40
C GLY A 58 0.67 -1.55 -5.36
N THR A 59 -0.22 -1.39 -6.33
CA THR A 59 -1.26 -2.37 -6.64
C THR A 59 -1.20 -2.73 -8.10
N ARG A 60 -1.26 -4.03 -8.41
CA ARG A 60 -1.13 -4.58 -9.75
C ARG A 60 -2.28 -5.53 -10.03
N TYR A 61 -2.93 -5.34 -11.16
CA TYR A 61 -4.02 -6.18 -11.64
C TYR A 61 -3.49 -6.98 -12.83
N GLU A 62 -3.67 -8.29 -12.77
CA GLU A 62 -3.25 -9.21 -13.81
C GLU A 62 -4.45 -9.99 -14.35
N LEU A 63 -4.50 -10.15 -15.66
CA LEU A 63 -5.46 -10.99 -16.36
C LEU A 63 -4.68 -11.89 -17.32
N ASP A 64 -4.87 -13.20 -17.19
CA ASP A 64 -4.19 -14.22 -18.00
C ASP A 64 -2.64 -14.08 -18.01
N GLY A 65 -2.07 -13.61 -16.89
CA GLY A 65 -0.63 -13.40 -16.70
C GLY A 65 -0.11 -12.04 -17.21
N ASP A 66 -0.94 -11.26 -17.88
CA ASP A 66 -0.59 -9.91 -18.34
C ASP A 66 -0.95 -8.84 -17.31
N VAL A 67 -0.07 -7.86 -17.13
CA VAL A 67 -0.38 -6.65 -16.36
C VAL A 67 -1.36 -5.80 -17.14
N VAL A 68 -2.55 -5.62 -16.58
CA VAL A 68 -3.61 -4.83 -17.20
C VAL A 68 -3.83 -3.48 -16.52
N LEU A 69 -3.46 -3.38 -15.24
CA LEU A 69 -3.39 -2.12 -14.50
C LEU A 69 -2.28 -2.19 -13.46
N GLU A 70 -1.51 -1.11 -13.33
CA GLU A 70 -0.52 -0.91 -12.27
C GLU A 70 -0.66 0.51 -11.73
N SER A 71 -0.73 0.65 -10.41
CA SER A 71 -0.86 1.93 -9.72
C SER A 71 0.12 1.96 -8.56
N ILE A 72 1.09 2.86 -8.60
CA ILE A 72 2.17 2.99 -7.62
C ILE A 72 2.18 4.40 -7.09
N TYR A 73 2.09 4.54 -5.77
CA TYR A 73 2.05 5.82 -5.08
C TYR A 73 3.07 5.84 -3.94
N LYS A 74 3.67 7.01 -3.74
CA LYS A 74 4.52 7.32 -2.60
C LYS A 74 3.67 8.01 -1.53
N PHE A 75 3.61 7.40 -0.36
CA PHE A 75 3.04 7.93 0.86
C PHE A 75 4.17 8.44 1.74
N GLU A 76 4.01 9.66 2.24
CA GLU A 76 4.90 10.22 3.24
C GLU A 76 4.12 10.44 4.52
N PHE A 77 4.70 9.96 5.62
CA PHE A 77 4.14 10.11 6.94
C PHE A 77 5.15 10.81 7.84
N GLU A 78 4.67 11.70 8.68
CA GLU A 78 5.41 12.15 9.86
C GLU A 78 4.98 11.24 11.02
N VAL A 79 5.95 10.60 11.67
CA VAL A 79 5.73 9.68 12.77
C VAL A 79 6.55 10.17 13.95
N LYS A 80 5.86 10.66 14.98
CA LYS A 80 6.53 11.18 16.16
C LYS A 80 7.40 10.10 16.81
N ASP A 81 8.65 10.46 17.13
CA ASP A 81 9.62 9.59 17.77
C ASP A 81 9.83 8.28 16.96
N LEU A 82 9.94 8.38 15.63
CA LEU A 82 9.95 7.25 14.69
C LEU A 82 10.98 6.18 15.06
N ARG A 83 12.14 6.62 15.58
CA ARG A 83 13.24 5.76 16.01
C ARG A 83 12.80 4.61 16.92
N GLN A 84 11.79 4.81 17.78
CA GLN A 84 11.31 3.76 18.69
C GLN A 84 10.64 2.58 17.97
N PHE A 85 10.12 2.82 16.75
CA PHE A 85 9.41 1.84 15.94
C PHE A 85 10.30 1.14 14.92
N ILE A 86 11.54 1.60 14.72
CA ILE A 86 12.46 1.08 13.72
C ILE A 86 13.56 0.26 14.39
N VAL A 87 13.71 -0.99 13.96
CA VAL A 87 14.88 -1.83 14.28
C VAL A 87 15.70 -2.04 13.01
N ASN A 88 16.93 -1.56 13.03
CA ASN A 88 17.87 -1.72 11.92
C ASN A 88 18.90 -2.80 12.26
N ASN A 89 18.85 -3.92 11.54
CA ASN A 89 19.81 -5.02 11.67
C ASN A 89 20.71 -5.09 10.45
N ASN A 90 21.55 -4.06 10.24
CA ASN A 90 22.60 -3.88 9.19
C ASN A 90 22.19 -4.03 7.71
N GLN A 91 21.12 -4.77 7.40
CA GLN A 91 20.60 -5.04 6.06
C GLN A 91 19.06 -5.15 6.02
N ASN A 92 18.39 -5.24 7.18
CA ASN A 92 16.94 -5.32 7.27
C ASN A 92 16.40 -4.26 8.22
N ILE A 93 15.42 -3.51 7.73
CA ILE A 93 14.63 -2.57 8.52
C ILE A 93 13.34 -3.28 8.94
N THR A 94 13.16 -3.45 10.24
CA THR A 94 11.92 -3.97 10.80
C THR A 94 11.13 -2.82 11.40
N VAL A 95 9.88 -2.65 10.94
CA VAL A 95 8.94 -1.66 11.43
C VAL A 95 8.01 -2.33 12.44
N LYS A 96 8.13 -1.95 13.71
CA LYS A 96 7.32 -2.53 14.80
C LYS A 96 6.06 -1.72 15.01
N HIS A 97 4.94 -2.42 15.18
CA HIS A 97 3.63 -1.91 15.62
C HIS A 97 2.92 -0.90 14.70
N ILE A 98 3.63 -0.04 13.96
CA ILE A 98 3.02 1.01 13.14
C ILE A 98 2.70 0.56 11.70
N MET A 99 3.34 -0.49 11.19
CA MET A 99 3.20 -0.91 9.78
C MET A 99 1.75 -1.24 9.37
N PRO A 100 0.94 -1.98 10.16
CA PRO A 100 -0.46 -2.22 9.83
C PRO A 100 -1.29 -0.93 9.74
N HIS A 101 -0.99 0.09 10.55
CA HIS A 101 -1.67 1.39 10.48
C HIS A 101 -1.34 2.14 9.19
N LEU A 102 -0.05 2.17 8.82
CA LEU A 102 0.40 2.81 7.58
C LEU A 102 -0.19 2.11 6.34
N LEU A 103 -0.21 0.77 6.35
CA LEU A 103 -0.83 -0.03 5.29
C LEU A 103 -2.34 0.18 5.20
N ASN A 104 -3.05 0.31 6.32
CA ASN A 104 -4.48 0.64 6.33
C ASN A 104 -4.75 1.96 5.59
N VAL A 105 -3.95 2.99 5.87
CA VAL A 105 -4.06 4.29 5.17
C VAL A 105 -3.74 4.13 3.68
N ALA A 106 -2.67 3.42 3.33
CA ALA A 106 -2.28 3.21 1.94
C ALA A 106 -3.36 2.46 1.14
N VAL A 107 -3.84 1.31 1.64
CA VAL A 107 -4.89 0.50 1.01
C VAL A 107 -6.19 1.30 0.87
N GLY A 108 -6.61 2.01 1.93
CA GLY A 108 -7.81 2.83 1.90
C GLY A 108 -7.73 3.96 0.86
N THR A 109 -6.59 4.65 0.81
CA THR A 109 -6.34 5.73 -0.15
C THR A 109 -6.28 5.21 -1.58
N MET A 110 -5.56 4.11 -1.81
CA MET A 110 -5.46 3.46 -3.11
C MET A 110 -6.82 2.99 -3.64
N ARG A 111 -7.70 2.49 -2.76
CA ARG A 111 -9.07 2.15 -3.16
C ARG A 111 -9.80 3.37 -3.73
N GLY A 112 -9.71 4.53 -3.08
CA GLY A 112 -10.31 5.78 -3.57
C GLY A 112 -9.70 6.24 -4.89
N ILE A 113 -8.37 6.22 -5.00
CA ILE A 113 -7.65 6.58 -6.23
C ILE A 113 -8.08 5.70 -7.40
N LEU A 114 -8.12 4.37 -7.19
CA LEU A 114 -8.49 3.41 -8.23
C LEU A 114 -9.94 3.61 -8.69
N VAL A 115 -10.87 3.92 -7.78
CA VAL A 115 -12.26 4.24 -8.16
C VAL A 115 -12.31 5.43 -9.13
N VAL A 116 -11.53 6.49 -8.87
CA VAL A 116 -11.50 7.67 -9.74
C VAL A 116 -10.76 7.39 -11.04
N LYS A 117 -9.57 6.79 -10.99
CA LYS A 117 -8.71 6.52 -12.15
C LYS A 117 -9.32 5.52 -13.14
N THR A 118 -10.16 4.61 -12.66
CA THR A 118 -10.79 3.57 -13.50
C THR A 118 -12.20 3.94 -13.95
N ALA A 119 -12.74 5.07 -13.49
CA ALA A 119 -14.08 5.53 -13.86
C ALA A 119 -14.25 5.61 -15.38
N GLY A 120 -15.40 5.12 -15.87
CA GLY A 120 -15.69 5.08 -17.30
C GLY A 120 -14.97 3.97 -18.08
N THR A 121 -14.21 3.09 -17.41
CA THR A 121 -13.58 1.91 -18.02
C THR A 121 -14.13 0.62 -17.39
N ASN A 122 -13.85 -0.52 -18.03
CA ASN A 122 -14.22 -1.83 -17.46
C ASN A 122 -13.53 -2.13 -16.13
N PHE A 123 -12.39 -1.49 -15.83
CA PHE A 123 -11.71 -1.65 -14.54
C PHE A 123 -12.54 -1.15 -13.35
N SER A 124 -13.50 -0.25 -13.56
CA SER A 124 -14.41 0.24 -12.50
C SER A 124 -15.27 -0.85 -11.87
N LYS A 125 -15.42 -1.99 -12.54
CA LYS A 125 -16.15 -3.18 -12.04
C LYS A 125 -15.32 -4.00 -11.04
N TYR A 126 -14.03 -3.69 -10.88
CA TYR A 126 -13.08 -4.45 -10.05
C TYR A 126 -12.42 -3.55 -9.00
N PRO A 127 -13.19 -3.08 -7.99
CA PRO A 127 -12.64 -2.26 -6.94
C PRO A 127 -11.59 -3.02 -6.13
N LEU A 128 -10.65 -2.29 -5.52
CA LEU A 128 -9.68 -2.88 -4.62
C LEU A 128 -10.40 -3.56 -3.43
N PRO A 129 -10.21 -4.87 -3.20
CA PRO A 129 -10.98 -5.61 -2.20
C PRO A 129 -10.70 -5.11 -0.78
N MET A 130 -11.54 -5.55 0.16
CA MET A 130 -11.20 -5.47 1.58
C MET A 130 -10.12 -6.50 1.88
N ILE A 131 -9.07 -6.08 2.58
CA ILE A 131 -7.88 -6.89 2.85
C ILE A 131 -7.62 -6.83 4.34
N ASP A 132 -7.31 -7.97 4.95
CA ASP A 132 -6.72 -7.98 6.28
C ASP A 132 -5.29 -7.44 6.19
N VAL A 133 -5.08 -6.21 6.66
CA VAL A 133 -3.76 -5.57 6.61
C VAL A 133 -2.71 -6.25 7.46
N ASN A 134 -3.10 -7.03 8.47
CA ASN A 134 -2.14 -7.80 9.26
C ASN A 134 -1.60 -8.95 8.42
N GLN A 135 -2.49 -9.65 7.70
CA GLN A 135 -2.10 -10.70 6.76
C GLN A 135 -1.27 -10.14 5.60
N LEU A 136 -1.67 -8.99 5.05
CA LEU A 136 -0.90 -8.28 4.02
C LEU A 136 0.50 -7.93 4.53
N ASN A 137 0.61 -7.37 5.74
CA ASN A 137 1.88 -7.02 6.36
C ASN A 137 2.79 -8.24 6.53
N SER A 138 2.24 -9.37 6.99
CA SER A 138 2.98 -10.63 7.09
C SER A 138 3.49 -11.10 5.72
N ASN A 139 2.64 -11.12 4.70
CA ASN A 139 3.01 -11.56 3.36
C ASN A 139 4.11 -10.68 2.74
N LEU A 140 4.00 -9.37 2.89
CA LEU A 140 4.97 -8.40 2.39
C LEU A 140 6.32 -8.47 3.13
N SER A 141 6.30 -8.82 4.42
CA SER A 141 7.51 -9.04 5.23
C SER A 141 8.23 -10.35 4.90
N THR A 142 7.56 -11.28 4.22
CA THR A 142 8.08 -12.63 3.93
C THR A 142 8.64 -12.75 2.51
N GLN A 143 8.43 -11.74 1.65
CA GLN A 143 9.12 -11.65 0.36
C GLN A 143 10.60 -11.26 0.59
N LYS A 144 11.44 -12.30 0.65
CA LYS A 144 12.91 -12.24 0.61
C LYS A 144 13.41 -13.04 -0.59
#